data_AF-W8VWI1-F1
#
_entry.id   AF-W8VWI1-F1
#
_cell.length_a   1.000
_cell.length_b   1.000
_cell.length_c   1.000
_cell.angle_alpha   90.00
_cell.angle_beta   90.00
_cell.angle_gamma   90.00
#
_symmetry.space_group_name_H-M   'P 1'
#
loop_
_entity.id
_entity.type
_entity.pdbx_description
1 polymer ?
#
loop_
_entity_poly.entity_id
_entity_poly.type
_entity_poly.pdbx_seq_one_letter_code
_entity_poly.pdbx_strand_id
1 'polypeptide(L)'
;MRMEFIRFGLSKLQRQITGVVQIIAAIGLLLFEFNTLLAVISAAGLSLLMLLGFIVRMRIKDSVYESSPAFVFMILNAIIAFKLWLLL
;
A
#
# COMPACT_ATOMS: atom_id res chain seq x y z
N MET A 1 8.43 -1.19 18.40
CA MET A 1 7.36 -0.21 18.07
C MET A 1 7.76 1.26 18.10
N ARG A 2 8.10 1.94 19.22
CA ARG A 2 8.52 3.37 19.15
C ARG A 2 9.93 3.56 18.54
N MET A 3 10.86 2.65 18.83
CA MET A 3 12.26 2.78 18.35
C MET A 3 12.40 2.50 16.85
N GLU A 4 11.62 1.58 16.28
CA GLU A 4 11.55 1.38 14.82
C GLU A 4 11.06 2.63 14.09
N PHE A 5 10.16 3.42 14.70
CA PHE A 5 9.65 4.65 14.09
C PHE A 5 10.71 5.74 13.97
N ILE A 6 11.58 5.86 14.96
CA ILE A 6 12.75 6.75 14.89
C ILE A 6 13.71 6.24 13.81
N ARG A 7 13.87 4.92 13.70
CA ARG A 7 14.73 4.26 12.70
C ARG A 7 14.24 4.48 11.26
N PHE A 8 12.91 4.47 11.04
CA PHE A 8 12.30 4.75 9.74
C PHE A 8 12.34 6.23 9.33
N GLY A 9 12.59 7.15 10.27
CA GLY A 9 12.54 8.59 10.00
C GLY A 9 11.14 9.13 9.65
N LEU A 10 10.08 8.32 9.84
CA LEU A 10 8.71 8.75 9.59
C LEU A 10 8.12 9.51 10.77
N SER A 11 7.47 10.63 10.47
CA SER A 11 6.70 11.35 11.48
C SER A 11 5.46 10.54 11.90
N LYS A 12 4.97 10.74 13.13
CA LYS A 12 3.70 10.15 13.59
C LYS A 12 2.54 10.44 12.63
N LEU A 13 2.53 11.64 12.04
CA LEU A 13 1.54 12.06 11.06
C LEU A 13 1.60 11.21 9.79
N GLN A 14 2.79 10.98 9.22
CA GLN A 14 2.94 10.16 8.02
C GLN A 14 2.43 8.73 8.23
N ARG A 15 2.63 8.16 9.43
CA ARG A 15 2.04 6.86 9.80
C ARG A 15 0.53 6.89 9.86
N GLN A 16 -0.04 7.91 10.50
CA GLN A 16 -1.50 8.02 10.63
C GLN A 16 -2.15 8.21 9.26
N ILE A 17 -1.57 9.05 8.41
CA ILE A 17 -2.05 9.29 7.04
C ILE A 17 -2.00 7.99 6.25
N THR A 18 -0.86 7.27 6.24
CA THR A 18 -0.74 5.99 5.52
C THR A 18 -1.76 4.96 6.01
N GLY A 19 -1.98 4.85 7.32
CA GLY A 19 -3.00 3.95 7.88
C GLY A 19 -4.44 4.32 7.49
N VAL A 20 -4.79 5.61 7.56
CA VAL A 20 -6.13 6.08 7.16
C VAL A 20 -6.38 5.84 5.68
N VAL A 21 -5.41 6.17 4.82
CA VAL A 21 -5.55 5.96 3.37
C VAL A 21 -5.63 4.47 3.03
N GLN A 22 -4.89 3.60 3.73
CA GLN A 22 -5.00 2.15 3.55
C GLN A 22 -6.40 1.63 3.88
N ILE A 23 -7.00 2.10 4.98
CA ILE A 23 -8.36 1.70 5.37
C ILE A 23 -9.38 2.18 4.32
N ILE A 24 -9.27 3.43 3.87
CA ILE A 24 -10.16 3.99 2.85
C ILE A 24 -10.04 3.20 1.54
N ALA A 25 -8.82 2.92 1.10
CA ALA A 25 -8.58 2.12 -0.12
C ALA A 25 -9.06 0.68 0.03
N ALA A 26 -8.90 0.05 1.21
CA ALA A 26 -9.42 -1.29 1.45
C ALA A 26 -10.96 -1.32 1.37
N ILE A 27 -11.64 -0.31 1.94
CA ILE A 27 -13.10 -0.18 1.82
C ILE A 27 -13.51 0.04 0.36
N GLY A 28 -12.81 0.92 -0.37
CA GLY A 28 -13.08 1.17 -1.79
C GLY A 28 -12.89 -0.08 -2.66
N LEU A 29 -11.95 -0.95 -2.30
CA LEU A 29 -11.74 -2.23 -2.96
C LEU A 29 -12.84 -3.26 -2.64
N LEU A 30 -13.38 -3.26 -1.42
CA LEU A 30 -14.52 -4.13 -1.04
C LEU A 30 -15.81 -3.75 -1.76
N LEU A 31 -15.97 -2.47 -2.11
CA LEU A 31 -17.14 -1.95 -2.84
C LEU A 31 -17.06 -2.15 -4.36
N PHE A 32 -16.21 -3.08 -4.86
CA PHE A 32 -15.98 -3.28 -6.29
C PHE A 32 -17.26 -3.56 -7.08
N GLU A 33 -18.22 -4.24 -6.47
CA GLU A 33 -19.48 -4.65 -7.09
C GLU A 33 -20.37 -3.45 -7.44
N PHE A 34 -20.20 -2.32 -6.76
CA PHE A 34 -20.94 -1.07 -7.01
C PHE A 34 -20.26 -0.16 -8.03
N ASN A 35 -18.92 -0.15 -8.05
CA ASN A 35 -18.16 0.72 -8.96
C ASN A 35 -16.75 0.15 -9.22
N THR A 36 -16.58 -0.50 -10.38
CA THR A 36 -15.31 -1.09 -10.81
C THR A 36 -14.19 -0.04 -10.89
N LEU A 37 -14.48 1.18 -11.35
CA LEU A 37 -13.48 2.26 -11.47
C LEU A 37 -12.94 2.66 -10.09
N LEU A 38 -13.80 2.78 -9.08
CA LEU A 38 -13.40 3.07 -7.71
C LEU A 38 -12.50 1.96 -7.15
N ALA A 39 -12.81 0.70 -7.45
CA ALA A 39 -12.00 -0.44 -7.01
C ALA A 39 -10.63 -0.48 -7.71
N VAL A 40 -10.55 -0.12 -9.00
CA VAL A 40 -9.26 0.04 -9.70
C VAL A 40 -8.41 1.09 -9.03
N ILE A 41 -8.96 2.29 -8.79
CA ILE A 41 -8.25 3.39 -8.14
C ILE A 41 -7.79 2.98 -6.74
N SER A 42 -8.63 2.24 -6.02
CA SER A 42 -8.33 1.74 -4.68
C SER A 42 -7.16 0.74 -4.68
N ALA A 43 -7.19 -0.26 -5.57
CA ALA A 43 -6.11 -1.24 -5.73
C ALA A 43 -4.80 -0.58 -6.18
N ALA A 44 -4.87 0.35 -7.14
CA ALA A 44 -3.71 1.11 -7.59
C ALA A 44 -3.11 1.96 -6.46
N GLY A 45 -3.96 2.63 -5.67
CA GLY A 45 -3.55 3.41 -4.50
C GLY A 45 -2.88 2.56 -3.42
N LEU A 46 -3.44 1.38 -3.12
CA LEU A 46 -2.84 0.39 -2.22
C LEU A 46 -1.46 -0.08 -2.72
N SER A 47 -1.34 -0.37 -4.02
CA SER A 47 -0.07 -0.75 -4.64
C SER A 47 0.98 0.37 -4.48
N LEU A 48 0.61 1.61 -4.77
CA LEU A 48 1.49 2.77 -4.61
C LEU A 48 1.93 2.99 -3.16
N LEU A 49 1.02 2.84 -2.19
CA LEU A 49 1.36 2.93 -0.77
C LEU A 49 2.36 1.85 -0.34
N MET A 50 2.20 0.63 -0.83
CA MET A 50 3.15 -0.46 -0.56
C MET A 50 4.51 -0.20 -1.20
N LEU A 51 4.54 0.38 -2.40
CA LEU A 51 5.78 0.82 -3.06
C LEU A 51 6.51 1.91 -2.26
N LEU A 52 5.78 2.93 -1.77
CA LEU A 52 6.36 3.98 -0.93
C LEU A 52 6.92 3.41 0.38
N GLY A 53 6.17 2.52 1.04
CA GLY A 53 6.63 1.81 2.24
C GLY A 53 7.88 0.95 1.98
N PHE A 54 7.93 0.28 0.83
CA PHE A 54 9.10 -0.50 0.41
C PHE A 54 10.34 0.40 0.18
N ILE A 55 10.17 1.54 -0.51
CA ILE A 55 11.27 2.50 -0.73
C ILE A 55 11.82 3.01 0.60
N VAL A 56 10.96 3.34 1.57
CA VAL A 56 11.39 3.75 2.92
C VAL A 56 12.23 2.66 3.58
N ARG A 57 11.77 1.40 3.53
CA ARG A 57 12.52 0.25 4.10
C ARG A 57 13.88 0.05 3.43
N MET A 58 13.96 0.22 2.10
CA MET A 58 15.24 0.19 1.40
C MET A 58 16.17 1.32 1.83
N ARG A 59 15.64 2.54 2.03
CA ARG A 59 16.45 3.69 2.46
C ARG A 59 17.08 3.49 3.84
N ILE A 60 16.40 2.78 4.73
CA ILE A 60 16.95 2.48 6.06
C ILE A 60 17.78 1.19 6.12
N LYS A 61 18.06 0.59 4.94
CA LYS A 61 18.84 -0.64 4.77
C LYS A 61 18.29 -1.83 5.59
N ASP A 62 16.97 -1.93 5.72
CA ASP A 62 16.38 -3.15 6.25
C ASP A 62 16.69 -4.33 5.33
N SER A 63 16.75 -5.52 5.90
CA SER A 63 17.02 -6.74 5.16
C SER A 63 15.97 -6.93 4.04
N VAL A 64 16.40 -7.50 2.91
CA VAL A 64 15.48 -7.82 1.79
C VAL A 64 14.33 -8.70 2.26
N TYR A 65 14.56 -9.55 3.27
CA TYR A 65 13.53 -10.37 3.90
C TYR A 65 12.47 -9.55 4.62
N GLU A 66 12.82 -8.52 5.38
CA GLU A 66 11.86 -7.66 6.08
C GLU A 66 11.08 -6.72 5.15
N SER A 67 11.64 -6.40 3.99
CA SER A 67 10.97 -5.59 2.95
C SER A 67 10.17 -6.43 1.95
N SER A 68 10.43 -7.74 1.87
CA SER A 68 9.75 -8.66 0.97
C SER A 68 8.21 -8.66 1.05
N PRO A 69 7.56 -8.55 2.23
CA PRO A 69 6.11 -8.58 2.30
C PRO A 69 5.48 -7.37 1.60
N ALA A 70 6.09 -6.18 1.76
CA ALA A 70 5.60 -4.96 1.11
C ALA A 70 5.70 -5.06 -0.42
N PHE A 71 6.79 -5.66 -0.93
CA PHE A 71 6.96 -5.89 -2.35
C PHE A 71 5.95 -6.88 -2.92
N VAL A 72 5.68 -7.98 -2.22
CA VAL A 72 4.66 -8.96 -2.62
C VAL A 72 3.27 -8.33 -2.64
N PHE A 73 2.90 -7.56 -1.60
CA PHE A 73 1.61 -6.87 -1.57
C PHE A 73 1.48 -5.79 -2.64
N MET A 74 2.57 -5.10 -2.98
CA MET A 74 2.60 -4.14 -4.09
C MET A 74 2.22 -4.82 -5.42
N ILE A 75 2.86 -5.96 -5.72
CA ILE A 75 2.58 -6.75 -6.94
C ILE A 75 1.14 -7.28 -6.91
N LEU A 76 0.70 -7.84 -5.78
CA LEU A 76 -0.66 -8.37 -5.64
C LEU A 76 -1.71 -7.29 -5.94
N ASN A 77 -1.57 -6.11 -5.33
CA ASN A 77 -2.50 -4.99 -5.58
C ASN A 77 -2.42 -4.48 -7.02
N ALA A 78 -1.24 -4.49 -7.65
CA ALA A 78 -1.08 -4.13 -9.06
C ALA A 78 -1.82 -5.13 -9.99
N ILE A 79 -1.72 -6.44 -9.71
CA ILE A 79 -2.44 -7.47 -10.46
C ILE A 79 -3.96 -7.30 -10.29
N ILE A 80 -4.43 -7.02 -9.08
CA ILE A 80 -5.84 -6.75 -8.80
C ILE A 80 -6.31 -5.53 -9.60
N ALA A 81 -5.56 -4.43 -9.55
CA ALA A 81 -5.89 -3.21 -10.32
C ALA A 81 -5.96 -3.49 -11.82
N PHE A 82 -5.00 -4.25 -12.36
CA PHE A 82 -4.97 -4.61 -13.78
C PHE A 82 -6.15 -5.51 -14.19
N LYS A 83 -6.50 -6.51 -13.37
CA LYS A 83 -7.67 -7.37 -13.61
C LYS A 83 -8.98 -6.57 -13.57
N LEU A 84 -9.12 -5.67 -12.59
CA LEU A 84 -10.30 -4.81 -12.48
C LEU A 84 -10.41 -3.82 -13.65
N TRP A 85 -9.28 -3.31 -14.13
CA TRP A 85 -9.24 -2.45 -15.31
C TRP A 85 -9.71 -3.17 -16.57
N LEU A 86 -9.38 -4.46 -16.70
CA LEU A 86 -9.81 -5.28 -17.84
C LEU A 86 -11.31 -5.65 -17.79
N LEU A 87 -11.93 -5.57 -16.60
CA LEU A 87 -13.37 -5.79 -16.41
C LEU A 87 -14.22 -4.52 -16.63
N LEU A 88 -13.57 -3.39 -16.91
CA LEU A 88 -14.17 -2.07 -17.04
C LEU A 88 -14.52 -1.78 -18.50
#